data_AF-A0AAN4N2H4-F1
#
_entry.id   AF-A0AAN4N2H4-F1
#
_cell.length_a   1.000
_cell.length_b   1.000
_cell.length_c   1.000
_cell.angle_alpha   90.00
_cell.angle_beta   90.00
_cell.angle_gamma   90.00
#
_symmetry.space_group_name_H-M   'P 1'
#
loop_
_entity.id
_entity.type
_entity.pdbx_description
1 polymer ?
#
loop_
_entity_poly.entity_id
_entity_poly.type
_entity_poly.pdbx_seq_one_letter_code
_entity_poly.pdbx_strand_id
1 'polypeptide(L)'
;MLHHSSRISPKTRFCLKLLLLILPLIPIVVVYFMFDPYRVLHPYKRFDDSPMLLNEAHVGWQNYLQNRDSIAYNSFILGNSCTMAFLTGEWEKYLDKNDHAVRFYDNGESLGGVRQKLQLLDSVGAPLKNVLIVLDKKSLDKNAPLSGNNHLFSAEAAGISQLGFQLRFLQEFLYPDRMIPYIDYLIRHKYAPYMKGVINPGDPVREPYTNNFINPREKEIAQDGEIYWSRHEKEFKKRTNAGMEELPVIFASQIQVLRSIKKICDKHHTNLKFVIGPDYYQKKASREDIKILKAILGDSAVWDFTGINEYTADIHHYYEPGHYRPLLGARLLKAIYQDQDTCHRQ
;
A
#
# COMPACT_ATOMS: atom_id res chain seq x y z
N MET A 1 -31.09 -49.28 45.92
CA MET A 1 -30.89 -48.52 44.66
C MET A 1 -29.46 -48.03 44.63
N LEU A 2 -28.59 -48.69 43.87
CA LEU A 2 -27.19 -48.31 43.71
C LEU A 2 -27.12 -47.19 42.66
N HIS A 3 -26.83 -45.97 43.10
CA HIS A 3 -26.48 -44.87 42.22
C HIS A 3 -25.11 -45.17 41.59
N HIS A 4 -25.11 -45.78 40.41
CA HIS A 4 -23.93 -45.90 39.58
C HIS A 4 -23.64 -44.52 38.98
N SER A 5 -22.94 -43.68 39.73
CA SER A 5 -22.34 -42.46 39.16
C SER A 5 -21.26 -42.91 38.19
N SER A 6 -21.59 -42.96 36.90
CA SER A 6 -20.65 -43.23 35.83
C SER A 6 -19.55 -42.17 35.88
N ARG A 7 -18.42 -42.47 36.53
CA ARG A 7 -17.27 -41.57 36.61
C ARG A 7 -16.83 -41.26 35.19
N ILE A 8 -17.02 -40.01 34.78
CA ILE A 8 -16.57 -39.49 33.48
C ILE A 8 -15.09 -39.83 33.33
N SER A 9 -14.73 -40.51 32.22
CA SER A 9 -13.35 -40.92 31.99
C SER A 9 -12.42 -39.69 31.98
N PRO A 10 -11.14 -39.82 32.39
CA PRO A 10 -10.18 -38.72 32.32
C PRO A 10 -10.11 -38.05 30.94
N LYS A 11 -10.21 -38.86 29.86
CA LYS A 11 -10.25 -38.37 28.47
C LYS A 11 -11.50 -37.52 28.22
N THR A 12 -12.67 -38.01 28.60
CA THR A 12 -13.94 -37.26 28.46
C THR A 12 -13.91 -35.97 29.27
N ARG A 13 -13.37 -35.99 30.49
CA ARG A 13 -13.21 -34.79 31.33
C ARG A 13 -12.26 -33.77 30.71
N PHE A 14 -11.17 -34.23 30.11
CA PHE A 14 -10.23 -33.39 29.36
C PHE A 14 -10.91 -32.74 28.14
N CYS A 15 -11.62 -33.52 27.32
CA CYS A 15 -12.38 -33.01 26.17
C CYS A 15 -13.46 -31.99 26.58
N LEU A 16 -14.20 -32.23 27.67
CA LEU A 16 -15.21 -31.29 28.18
C LEU A 16 -14.57 -29.98 28.64
N LYS A 17 -13.40 -30.02 29.31
CA LYS A 17 -12.67 -28.81 29.70
C LYS A 17 -12.18 -28.02 28.49
N LEU A 18 -11.67 -28.69 27.47
CA LEU A 18 -11.30 -28.06 26.19
C LEU A 18 -12.50 -27.42 25.50
N LEU A 19 -13.65 -28.10 25.46
CA LEU A 19 -14.86 -27.57 24.87
C LEU A 19 -15.33 -26.31 25.61
N LEU A 20 -15.36 -26.33 26.94
CA LEU A 20 -15.73 -25.17 27.76
C LEU A 20 -14.77 -23.98 27.56
N LEU A 21 -13.48 -24.25 27.34
CA LEU A 21 -12.48 -23.22 27.04
C LEU A 21 -12.70 -22.60 25.64
N ILE A 22 -13.11 -23.39 24.65
CA ILE A 22 -13.32 -22.96 23.26
C ILE A 22 -14.71 -22.33 23.06
N LEU A 23 -15.69 -22.70 23.88
CA LEU A 23 -17.08 -22.23 23.77
C LEU A 23 -17.22 -20.71 23.58
N PRO A 24 -16.54 -19.82 24.34
CA PRO A 24 -16.65 -18.37 24.13
C PRO A 24 -16.03 -17.89 22.80
N LEU A 25 -15.15 -18.66 22.16
CA LEU A 25 -14.54 -18.31 20.87
C LEU A 25 -15.47 -18.62 19.70
N ILE A 26 -16.42 -19.55 19.85
CA ILE A 26 -17.31 -19.97 18.76
C ILE A 26 -18.12 -18.78 18.21
N PRO A 27 -18.81 -17.95 19.02
CA PRO A 27 -19.51 -16.78 18.51
C PRO A 27 -18.59 -15.78 17.78
N ILE A 28 -17.35 -15.61 18.27
CA ILE A 28 -16.38 -14.71 17.65
C ILE A 28 -15.97 -15.22 16.26
N VAL A 29 -15.69 -16.51 16.14
CA VAL A 29 -15.37 -17.15 14.85
C VAL A 29 -16.57 -17.06 13.89
N VAL A 30 -17.79 -17.22 14.40
CA VAL A 30 -19.02 -17.01 13.61
C VAL A 30 -19.11 -15.57 13.10
N VAL A 31 -18.84 -14.56 13.94
CA VAL A 31 -18.79 -13.14 13.51
C VAL A 31 -17.78 -12.94 12.37
N TYR A 32 -16.60 -13.53 12.47
CA TYR A 32 -15.59 -13.44 11.40
C TYR A 32 -16.12 -13.95 10.06
N PHE A 33 -16.68 -15.16 10.02
CA PHE A 33 -17.18 -15.75 8.78
C PHE A 33 -18.48 -15.10 8.26
N MET A 34 -19.31 -14.55 9.15
CA MET A 34 -20.55 -13.87 8.76
C MET A 34 -20.31 -12.48 8.17
N PHE A 35 -19.36 -11.72 8.72
CA PHE A 35 -19.18 -10.31 8.37
C PHE A 35 -17.93 -10.03 7.54
N ASP A 36 -17.00 -10.99 7.44
CA ASP A 36 -15.74 -10.88 6.70
C ASP A 36 -15.04 -9.52 6.94
N PRO A 37 -14.55 -9.28 8.17
CA PRO A 37 -14.05 -7.96 8.59
C PRO A 37 -12.97 -7.41 7.67
N TYR A 38 -12.13 -8.27 7.09
CA TYR A 38 -11.02 -7.87 6.24
C TYR A 38 -11.33 -7.97 4.74
N ARG A 39 -12.54 -8.41 4.37
CA ARG A 39 -12.97 -8.64 2.98
C ARG A 39 -12.08 -9.63 2.22
N VAL A 40 -11.74 -10.73 2.87
CA VAL A 40 -10.82 -11.77 2.38
C VAL A 40 -11.49 -13.10 2.06
N LEU A 41 -12.79 -13.25 2.37
CA LEU A 41 -13.57 -14.48 2.18
C LEU A 41 -14.42 -14.47 0.91
N HIS A 42 -14.87 -13.29 0.47
CA HIS A 42 -15.81 -13.15 -0.65
C HIS A 42 -15.32 -12.16 -1.72
N PRO A 43 -15.85 -12.26 -2.96
CA PRO A 43 -15.68 -11.20 -3.94
C PRO A 43 -16.53 -9.99 -3.58
N TYR A 44 -15.96 -8.80 -3.69
CA TYR A 44 -16.63 -7.53 -3.37
C TYR A 44 -16.58 -6.59 -4.56
N LYS A 45 -17.71 -5.99 -4.94
CA LYS A 45 -17.73 -5.00 -6.03
C LYS A 45 -16.95 -3.72 -5.70
N ARG A 46 -16.83 -3.41 -4.41
CA ARG A 46 -16.27 -2.18 -3.85
C ARG A 46 -15.60 -2.50 -2.52
N PHE A 47 -14.62 -1.70 -2.12
CA PHE A 47 -13.86 -1.89 -0.87
C PHE A 47 -13.84 -0.64 0.00
N ASP A 48 -14.54 0.42 -0.40
CA ASP A 48 -14.63 1.70 0.28
C ASP A 48 -15.81 1.78 1.28
N ASP A 49 -16.64 0.74 1.34
CA ASP A 49 -17.83 0.59 2.19
C ASP A 49 -17.59 -0.36 3.39
N SER A 50 -16.33 -0.57 3.80
CA SER A 50 -15.99 -1.39 4.96
C SER A 50 -15.82 -0.53 6.23
N PRO A 51 -16.38 -0.93 7.37
CA PRO A 51 -16.08 -0.28 8.64
C PRO A 51 -14.67 -0.62 9.15
N MET A 52 -14.05 -1.71 8.70
CA MET A 52 -12.69 -2.08 9.05
C MET A 52 -11.69 -1.40 8.12
N LEU A 53 -10.56 -0.93 8.66
CA LEU A 53 -9.41 -0.54 7.84
C LEU A 53 -8.84 -1.77 7.14
N LEU A 54 -8.84 -1.74 5.81
CA LEU A 54 -8.44 -2.86 4.98
C LEU A 54 -6.96 -2.83 4.64
N ASN A 55 -6.42 -4.00 4.29
CA ASN A 55 -5.09 -4.13 3.72
C ASN A 55 -5.08 -3.55 2.29
N GLU A 56 -4.33 -2.46 2.08
CA GLU A 56 -4.25 -1.75 0.80
C GLU A 56 -3.70 -2.62 -0.34
N ALA A 57 -2.71 -3.46 -0.07
CA ALA A 57 -2.18 -4.37 -1.08
C ALA A 57 -3.22 -5.46 -1.43
N HIS A 58 -3.94 -6.01 -0.45
CA HIS A 58 -5.00 -6.99 -0.71
C HIS A 58 -6.12 -6.39 -1.54
N VAL A 59 -6.64 -5.25 -1.11
CA VAL A 59 -7.70 -4.53 -1.83
C VAL A 59 -7.25 -4.17 -3.24
N GLY A 60 -6.03 -3.63 -3.38
CA GLY A 60 -5.50 -3.26 -4.69
C GLY A 60 -5.45 -4.44 -5.66
N TRP A 61 -5.00 -5.60 -5.17
CA TRP A 61 -4.94 -6.84 -5.94
C TRP A 61 -6.33 -7.37 -6.32
N GLN A 62 -7.26 -7.44 -5.36
CA GLN A 62 -8.61 -7.92 -5.62
C GLN A 62 -9.37 -7.01 -6.59
N ASN A 63 -9.25 -5.69 -6.41
CA ASN A 63 -9.87 -4.73 -7.30
C ASN A 63 -9.33 -4.85 -8.74
N TYR A 64 -8.02 -5.05 -8.92
CA TYR A 64 -7.48 -5.37 -10.25
C TYR A 64 -8.08 -6.65 -10.83
N LEU A 65 -8.04 -7.77 -10.08
CA LEU A 65 -8.53 -9.06 -10.57
C LEU A 65 -10.00 -9.05 -10.98
N GLN A 66 -10.84 -8.35 -10.23
CA GLN A 66 -12.28 -8.29 -10.49
C GLN A 66 -12.63 -7.46 -11.72
N ASN A 67 -11.77 -6.51 -12.10
CA ASN A 67 -12.07 -5.53 -13.15
C ASN A 67 -11.23 -5.71 -14.41
N ARG A 68 -10.14 -6.49 -14.39
CA ARG A 68 -9.23 -6.67 -15.53
C ARG A 68 -9.86 -7.20 -16.81
N ASP A 69 -10.99 -7.90 -16.71
CA ASP A 69 -11.71 -8.42 -17.88
C ASP A 69 -12.62 -7.35 -18.52
N SER A 70 -12.99 -6.30 -17.76
CA SER A 70 -13.82 -5.19 -18.23
C SER A 70 -13.00 -3.92 -18.55
N ILE A 71 -11.88 -3.74 -17.87
CA ILE A 71 -10.97 -2.60 -18.03
C ILE A 71 -9.61 -3.15 -18.42
N ALA A 72 -9.13 -2.75 -19.59
CA ALA A 72 -7.83 -3.17 -20.13
C ALA A 72 -6.67 -2.47 -19.42
N TYR A 73 -6.51 -2.72 -18.12
CA TYR A 73 -5.40 -2.18 -17.33
C TYR A 73 -4.07 -2.63 -17.91
N ASN A 74 -3.25 -1.66 -18.29
CA ASN A 74 -1.91 -1.91 -18.81
C ASN A 74 -0.83 -1.01 -18.19
N SER A 75 -1.25 -0.14 -17.26
CA SER A 75 -0.41 0.87 -16.64
C SER A 75 -0.54 0.78 -15.12
N PHE A 76 0.59 0.65 -14.42
CA PHE A 76 0.58 0.33 -12.98
C PHE A 76 1.41 1.32 -12.17
N ILE A 77 0.77 1.97 -11.19
CA ILE A 77 1.47 2.79 -10.18
C ILE A 77 1.76 1.89 -8.98
N LEU A 78 3.03 1.66 -8.69
CA LEU A 78 3.51 0.81 -7.58
C LEU A 78 4.33 1.64 -6.60
N GLY A 79 4.38 1.22 -5.34
CA GLY A 79 5.23 1.85 -4.35
C GLY A 79 4.56 1.99 -2.99
N ASN A 80 5.07 2.93 -2.20
CA ASN A 80 4.58 3.15 -0.84
C ASN A 80 3.36 4.11 -0.83
N SER A 81 2.93 4.55 0.36
CA SER A 81 1.77 5.43 0.52
C SER A 81 1.92 6.78 -0.19
N CYS A 82 3.13 7.23 -0.49
CA CYS A 82 3.38 8.46 -1.26
C CYS A 82 2.86 8.39 -2.71
N THR A 83 2.60 7.19 -3.24
CA THR A 83 1.90 7.01 -4.53
C THR A 83 0.53 7.70 -4.56
N MET A 84 -0.06 8.06 -3.41
CA MET A 84 -1.34 8.79 -3.37
C MET A 84 -1.29 10.15 -4.07
N ALA A 85 -0.10 10.75 -4.21
CA ALA A 85 0.07 11.98 -4.96
C ALA A 85 -0.02 11.78 -6.49
N PHE A 86 0.10 10.56 -6.97
CA PHE A 86 0.09 10.24 -8.39
C PHE A 86 -1.26 9.64 -8.76
N LEU A 87 -2.24 10.52 -9.00
CA LEU A 87 -3.57 10.09 -9.41
C LEU A 87 -3.51 9.45 -10.81
N THR A 88 -4.15 8.30 -10.98
CA THR A 88 -4.13 7.56 -12.25
C THR A 88 -4.59 8.41 -13.43
N GLY A 89 -5.68 9.16 -13.29
CA GLY A 89 -6.19 10.03 -14.36
C GLY A 89 -5.28 11.22 -14.70
N GLU A 90 -4.44 11.68 -13.77
CA GLU A 90 -3.39 12.67 -14.09
C GLU A 90 -2.22 12.04 -14.84
N TRP A 91 -1.84 10.81 -14.48
CA TRP A 91 -0.78 10.09 -15.17
C TRP A 91 -1.16 9.68 -16.59
N GLU A 92 -2.41 9.25 -16.81
CA GLU A 92 -2.94 8.86 -18.12
C GLU A 92 -2.84 9.96 -19.18
N LYS A 93 -2.78 11.24 -18.79
CA LYS A 93 -2.55 12.37 -19.73
C LYS A 93 -1.21 12.31 -20.46
N TYR A 94 -0.26 11.53 -19.94
CA TYR A 94 1.08 11.35 -20.49
C TYR A 94 1.26 9.98 -21.17
N LEU A 95 0.20 9.16 -21.21
CA LEU A 95 0.19 7.82 -21.79
C LEU A 95 -0.60 7.81 -23.11
N ASP A 96 -0.60 6.68 -23.80
CA ASP A 96 -1.41 6.54 -25.00
C ASP A 96 -2.91 6.56 -24.63
N LYS A 97 -3.75 7.03 -25.55
CA LYS A 97 -5.19 7.23 -25.33
C LYS A 97 -5.96 6.01 -24.78
N ASN A 98 -5.48 4.79 -25.06
CA ASN A 98 -6.11 3.55 -24.64
C ASN A 98 -5.39 2.89 -23.45
N ASP A 99 -4.42 3.56 -22.85
CA ASP A 99 -3.75 3.09 -21.66
C ASP A 99 -4.60 3.39 -20.44
N HIS A 100 -4.76 2.38 -19.59
CA HIS A 100 -5.57 2.48 -18.38
C HIS A 100 -4.73 2.15 -17.17
N ALA A 101 -4.68 3.12 -16.24
CA ALA A 101 -3.84 3.08 -15.06
C ALA A 101 -4.61 2.59 -13.83
N VAL A 102 -3.94 1.77 -13.03
CA VAL A 102 -4.40 1.36 -11.71
C VAL A 102 -3.26 1.49 -10.70
N ARG A 103 -3.59 1.93 -9.49
CA ARG A 103 -2.63 2.00 -8.39
C ARG A 103 -2.61 0.68 -7.63
N PHE A 104 -1.43 0.12 -7.43
CA PHE A 104 -1.22 -1.12 -6.67
C PHE A 104 -0.07 -0.95 -5.66
N TYR A 105 -0.36 -0.16 -4.63
CA TYR A 105 0.58 0.28 -3.61
C TYR A 105 0.46 -0.52 -2.30
N ASP A 106 1.34 -0.24 -1.35
CA ASP A 106 1.20 -0.69 0.05
C ASP A 106 1.65 0.43 1.01
N ASN A 107 1.17 0.42 2.25
CA ASN A 107 1.60 1.36 3.27
C ASN A 107 3.04 1.04 3.70
N GLY A 108 3.97 1.99 3.55
CA GLY A 108 5.38 1.77 3.93
C GLY A 108 6.09 0.67 3.15
N GLU A 109 5.65 0.43 1.90
CA GLU A 109 6.11 -0.61 0.97
C GLU A 109 7.64 -0.81 0.94
N SER A 110 8.04 -2.01 0.57
CA SER A 110 9.42 -2.44 0.38
C SER A 110 9.77 -2.60 -1.10
N LEU A 111 11.05 -2.44 -1.45
CA LEU A 111 11.55 -2.79 -2.78
C LEU A 111 11.27 -4.27 -3.12
N GLY A 112 11.37 -5.15 -2.13
CA GLY A 112 11.01 -6.57 -2.27
C GLY A 112 9.52 -6.81 -2.55
N GLY A 113 8.63 -6.02 -1.95
CA GLY A 113 7.18 -6.06 -2.18
C GLY A 113 6.80 -5.57 -3.57
N VAL A 114 7.44 -4.50 -4.06
CA VAL A 114 7.28 -4.06 -5.46
C VAL A 114 7.65 -5.16 -6.45
N ARG A 115 8.79 -5.85 -6.23
CA ARG A 115 9.18 -7.02 -7.04
C ARG A 115 8.11 -8.11 -6.98
N GLN A 116 7.59 -8.45 -5.79
CA GLN A 116 6.58 -9.50 -5.63
C GLN A 116 5.28 -9.17 -6.38
N LYS A 117 4.85 -7.90 -6.36
CA LYS A 117 3.68 -7.44 -7.12
C LYS A 117 3.88 -7.55 -8.64
N LEU A 118 5.05 -7.14 -9.14
CA LEU A 118 5.38 -7.32 -10.56
C LEU A 118 5.44 -8.79 -10.96
N GLN A 119 5.99 -9.66 -10.11
CA GLN A 119 6.00 -11.11 -10.34
C GLN A 119 4.58 -11.69 -10.42
N LEU A 120 3.67 -11.23 -9.56
CA LEU A 120 2.29 -11.70 -9.58
C LEU A 120 1.51 -11.15 -10.78
N LEU A 121 1.73 -9.89 -11.17
CA LEU A 121 1.17 -9.34 -12.40
C LEU A 121 1.66 -10.12 -13.63
N ASP A 122 2.96 -10.46 -13.67
CA ASP A 122 3.54 -11.30 -14.72
C ASP A 122 2.94 -12.72 -14.74
N SER A 123 2.76 -13.35 -13.58
CA SER A 123 2.24 -14.73 -13.49
C SER A 123 0.81 -14.87 -14.01
N VAL A 124 0.00 -13.81 -13.86
CA VAL A 124 -1.38 -13.79 -14.37
C VAL A 124 -1.53 -13.23 -15.79
N GLY A 125 -0.42 -12.92 -16.46
CA GLY A 125 -0.42 -12.39 -17.83
C GLY A 125 -0.93 -10.95 -17.95
N ALA A 126 -0.77 -10.12 -16.91
CA ALA A 126 -1.10 -8.71 -16.99
C ALA A 126 -0.24 -8.00 -18.05
N PRO A 127 -0.81 -7.15 -18.92
CA PRO A 127 -0.01 -6.40 -19.89
C PRO A 127 0.74 -5.26 -19.16
N LEU A 128 2.04 -5.39 -18.96
CA LEU A 128 2.85 -4.39 -18.24
C LEU A 128 3.43 -3.35 -19.20
N LYS A 129 2.59 -2.55 -19.86
CA LYS A 129 3.05 -1.54 -20.84
C LYS A 129 3.76 -0.37 -20.16
N ASN A 130 3.15 0.23 -19.13
CA ASN A 130 3.73 1.33 -18.39
C ASN A 130 3.79 1.01 -16.89
N VAL A 131 4.92 1.31 -16.25
CA VAL A 131 5.06 1.12 -14.79
C VAL A 131 5.68 2.37 -14.17
N LEU A 132 4.99 2.95 -13.19
CA LEU A 132 5.49 4.04 -12.36
C LEU A 132 5.75 3.49 -10.95
N ILE A 133 7.01 3.41 -10.54
CA ILE A 133 7.41 3.02 -9.18
C ILE A 133 7.76 4.29 -8.41
N VAL A 134 7.14 4.52 -7.26
CA VAL A 134 7.43 5.66 -6.38
C VAL A 134 7.86 5.16 -5.01
N LEU A 135 9.13 5.34 -4.68
CA LEU A 135 9.73 4.87 -3.43
C LEU A 135 10.53 5.98 -2.73
N ASP A 136 10.82 5.73 -1.46
CA ASP A 136 11.77 6.49 -0.67
C ASP A 136 12.95 5.59 -0.23
N LYS A 137 13.94 6.17 0.45
CA LYS A 137 15.09 5.42 0.97
C LYS A 137 14.69 4.27 1.89
N LYS A 138 13.70 4.46 2.77
CA LYS A 138 13.26 3.39 3.70
C LYS A 138 12.69 2.19 2.96
N SER A 139 12.08 2.44 1.82
CA SER A 139 11.51 1.41 0.95
C SER A 139 12.63 0.70 0.17
N LEU A 140 13.61 1.45 -0.34
CA LEU A 140 14.79 0.92 -1.05
C LEU A 140 15.63 -0.01 -0.17
N ASP A 141 15.80 0.33 1.10
CA ASP A 141 16.57 -0.45 2.07
C ASP A 141 16.02 -1.87 2.26
N LYS A 142 14.70 -2.06 2.07
CA LYS A 142 14.04 -3.36 2.31
C LYS A 142 13.96 -4.20 1.05
N ASN A 143 14.82 -5.21 0.96
CA ASN A 143 14.91 -6.15 -0.17
C ASN A 143 13.83 -7.26 -0.18
N ALA A 144 13.12 -7.48 0.92
CA ALA A 144 12.08 -8.51 1.04
C ALA A 144 10.69 -7.88 1.26
N PRO A 145 9.60 -8.54 0.80
CA PRO A 145 8.24 -8.15 1.17
C PRO A 145 8.08 -8.08 2.69
N LEU A 146 7.24 -7.15 3.14
CA LEU A 146 6.92 -7.00 4.55
C LEU A 146 6.09 -8.21 5.02
N SER A 147 6.37 -8.71 6.23
CA SER A 147 5.83 -10.00 6.73
C SER A 147 4.48 -9.90 7.45
N GLY A 148 4.05 -8.68 7.79
CA GLY A 148 2.78 -8.41 8.47
C GLY A 148 1.57 -8.76 7.61
N ASN A 149 0.46 -9.14 8.25
CA ASN A 149 -0.78 -9.48 7.54
C ASN A 149 -1.39 -8.29 6.78
N ASN A 150 -1.13 -7.07 7.23
CA ASN A 150 -1.48 -5.83 6.55
C ASN A 150 -0.68 -5.59 5.24
N HIS A 151 0.27 -6.48 4.92
CA HIS A 151 1.03 -6.52 3.66
C HIS A 151 0.78 -7.83 2.88
N LEU A 152 -0.01 -8.76 3.43
CA LEU A 152 -0.32 -10.05 2.83
C LEU A 152 -1.51 -9.90 1.86
N PHE A 153 -1.25 -9.85 0.55
CA PHE A 153 -2.30 -9.56 -0.43
C PHE A 153 -2.81 -10.78 -1.22
N SER A 154 -2.02 -11.85 -1.32
CA SER A 154 -2.40 -13.10 -1.97
C SER A 154 -1.63 -14.28 -1.39
N ALA A 155 -2.28 -15.44 -1.29
CA ALA A 155 -1.63 -16.69 -0.91
C ALA A 155 -0.51 -17.08 -1.90
N GLU A 156 -0.75 -16.88 -3.20
CA GLU A 156 0.22 -17.17 -4.26
C GLU A 156 1.47 -16.30 -4.13
N ALA A 157 1.29 -14.98 -3.95
CA ALA A 157 2.41 -14.06 -3.77
C ALA A 157 3.27 -14.44 -2.56
N ALA A 158 2.64 -14.82 -1.46
CA ALA A 158 3.31 -15.21 -0.23
C ALA A 158 3.86 -16.65 -0.24
N GLY A 159 3.57 -17.44 -1.27
CA GLY A 159 3.98 -18.85 -1.34
C GLY A 159 3.36 -19.72 -0.25
N ILE A 160 2.13 -19.41 0.19
CA ILE A 160 1.40 -20.16 1.22
C ILE A 160 0.11 -20.77 0.65
N SER A 161 -0.46 -21.75 1.35
CA SER A 161 -1.75 -22.32 0.96
C SER A 161 -2.90 -21.33 1.20
N GLN A 162 -4.01 -21.49 0.48
CA GLN A 162 -5.23 -20.71 0.71
C GLN A 162 -5.75 -20.86 2.15
N LEU A 163 -5.67 -22.07 2.71
CA LEU A 163 -5.99 -22.29 4.13
C LEU A 163 -5.05 -21.48 5.04
N GLY A 164 -3.75 -21.48 4.76
CA GLY A 164 -2.78 -20.69 5.51
C GLY A 164 -3.07 -19.19 5.46
N PHE A 165 -3.43 -18.68 4.28
CA PHE A 165 -3.85 -17.28 4.10
C PHE A 165 -5.07 -16.96 4.98
N GLN A 166 -6.13 -17.76 4.91
CA GLN A 166 -7.35 -17.54 5.71
C GLN A 166 -7.09 -17.67 7.21
N LEU A 167 -6.26 -18.63 7.64
CA LEU A 167 -5.90 -18.79 9.05
C LEU A 167 -5.13 -17.58 9.59
N ARG A 168 -4.30 -16.88 8.78
CA ARG A 168 -3.62 -15.67 9.23
C ARG A 168 -4.60 -14.53 9.53
N PHE A 169 -5.62 -14.32 8.71
CA PHE A 169 -6.64 -13.30 8.95
C PHE A 169 -7.60 -13.66 10.09
N LEU A 170 -7.98 -14.94 10.20
CA LEU A 170 -8.76 -15.41 11.35
C LEU A 170 -7.97 -15.21 12.65
N GLN A 171 -6.69 -15.59 12.68
CA GLN A 171 -5.82 -15.38 13.83
C GLN A 171 -5.70 -13.89 14.18
N GLU A 172 -5.57 -13.02 13.18
CA GLU A 172 -5.53 -11.57 13.39
C GLU A 172 -6.82 -11.04 14.02
N PHE A 173 -7.97 -11.50 13.52
CA PHE A 173 -9.26 -11.10 14.06
C PHE A 173 -9.43 -11.51 15.52
N LEU A 174 -8.87 -12.65 15.93
CA LEU A 174 -8.99 -13.16 17.30
C LEU A 174 -8.16 -12.36 18.32
N TYR A 175 -7.27 -11.45 17.89
CA TYR A 175 -6.59 -10.56 18.84
C TYR A 175 -7.58 -9.52 19.42
N PRO A 176 -7.62 -9.32 20.75
CA PRO A 176 -8.60 -8.43 21.38
C PRO A 176 -8.57 -6.98 20.87
N ASP A 177 -7.40 -6.46 20.51
CA ASP A 177 -7.21 -5.11 19.96
C ASP A 177 -7.80 -4.94 18.55
N ARG A 178 -8.09 -6.04 17.84
CA ARG A 178 -8.81 -6.06 16.55
C ARG A 178 -10.28 -6.41 16.73
N MET A 179 -10.53 -7.47 17.48
CA MET A 179 -11.87 -8.01 17.74
C MET A 179 -12.79 -7.01 18.44
N ILE A 180 -12.33 -6.44 19.56
CA ILE A 180 -13.18 -5.62 20.43
C ILE A 180 -13.66 -4.36 19.71
N PRO A 181 -12.79 -3.56 19.06
CA PRO A 181 -13.24 -2.40 18.29
C PRO A 181 -14.27 -2.74 17.20
N TYR A 182 -14.05 -3.85 16.48
CA TYR A 182 -14.94 -4.25 15.40
C TYR A 182 -16.31 -4.71 15.89
N ILE A 183 -16.37 -5.61 16.87
CA ILE A 183 -17.63 -6.08 17.45
C ILE A 183 -18.38 -4.90 18.10
N ASP A 184 -17.67 -4.02 18.80
CA ASP A 184 -18.30 -2.85 19.40
C ASP A 184 -18.90 -1.91 18.35
N TYR A 185 -18.19 -1.67 17.26
CA TYR A 185 -18.70 -0.86 16.16
C TYR A 185 -19.92 -1.51 15.49
N LEU A 186 -19.93 -2.83 15.31
CA LEU A 186 -21.09 -3.55 14.78
C LEU A 186 -22.34 -3.41 15.67
N ILE A 187 -22.17 -3.29 16.99
CA ILE A 187 -23.29 -3.15 17.94
C ILE A 187 -23.74 -1.69 18.04
N ARG A 188 -22.80 -0.76 18.17
CA ARG A 188 -23.10 0.64 18.51
C ARG A 188 -23.22 1.55 17.30
N HIS A 189 -22.65 1.17 16.16
CA HIS A 189 -22.50 1.99 14.95
C HIS A 189 -21.92 3.39 15.24
N LYS A 190 -21.05 3.49 16.25
CA LYS A 190 -20.44 4.74 16.70
C LYS A 190 -18.94 4.55 16.81
N TYR A 191 -18.20 5.37 16.07
CA TYR A 191 -16.75 5.42 16.18
C TYR A 191 -16.33 5.98 17.56
N ALA A 192 -15.30 5.39 18.16
CA ALA A 192 -14.72 5.82 19.43
C ALA A 192 -13.20 5.91 19.33
N PRO A 193 -12.52 6.75 20.14
CA PRO A 193 -11.07 6.97 20.04
C PRO A 193 -10.20 5.70 20.09
N TYR A 194 -10.61 4.69 20.86
CA TYR A 194 -9.88 3.43 20.98
C TYR A 194 -9.97 2.53 19.73
N MET A 195 -10.87 2.85 18.78
CA MET A 195 -11.02 2.15 17.50
C MET A 195 -10.02 2.65 16.44
N LYS A 196 -9.24 3.69 16.75
CA LYS A 196 -8.27 4.30 15.83
C LYS A 196 -7.25 3.26 15.37
N GLY A 197 -7.06 3.15 14.06
CA GLY A 197 -6.15 2.17 13.46
C GLY A 197 -6.75 0.77 13.27
N VAL A 198 -8.05 0.62 13.57
CA VAL A 198 -8.81 -0.61 13.33
C VAL A 198 -10.07 -0.30 12.51
N ILE A 199 -10.87 0.66 12.95
CA ILE A 199 -12.12 1.05 12.29
C ILE A 199 -11.89 2.30 11.45
N ASN A 200 -12.51 2.33 10.27
CA ASN A 200 -12.56 3.51 9.42
C ASN A 200 -13.48 4.57 10.07
N PRO A 201 -12.99 5.77 10.41
CA PRO A 201 -13.78 6.78 11.10
C PRO A 201 -14.85 7.48 10.25
N GLY A 202 -14.91 7.25 8.93
CA GLY A 202 -15.89 7.95 8.09
C GLY A 202 -15.77 7.64 6.60
N ASP A 203 -15.85 8.72 5.80
CA ASP A 203 -16.05 8.73 4.34
C ASP A 203 -15.14 7.75 3.57
N PRO A 204 -15.59 7.29 2.38
CA PRO A 204 -14.77 6.56 1.42
C PRO A 204 -13.40 7.20 1.21
N VAL A 205 -12.35 6.45 1.51
CA VAL A 205 -10.95 6.88 1.32
C VAL A 205 -10.34 6.36 0.03
N ARG A 206 -11.14 5.78 -0.87
CA ARG A 206 -10.66 5.15 -2.11
C ARG A 206 -11.62 5.33 -3.26
N GLU A 207 -11.09 5.67 -4.44
CA GLU A 207 -11.84 5.63 -5.69
C GLU A 207 -12.12 4.19 -6.14
N PRO A 208 -13.33 3.90 -6.65
CA PRO A 208 -13.61 2.63 -7.31
C PRO A 208 -12.66 2.41 -8.51
N TYR A 209 -12.22 1.17 -8.70
CA TYR A 209 -11.48 0.69 -9.87
C TYR A 209 -10.02 1.19 -10.01
N THR A 210 -9.71 2.45 -9.71
CA THR A 210 -8.33 2.99 -9.86
C THR A 210 -7.45 2.75 -8.63
N ASN A 211 -8.06 2.46 -7.47
CA ASN A 211 -7.41 2.42 -6.16
C ASN A 211 -6.75 3.75 -5.74
N ASN A 212 -7.12 4.89 -6.34
CA ASN A 212 -6.63 6.19 -5.86
C ASN A 212 -7.13 6.43 -4.43
N PHE A 213 -6.25 6.92 -3.55
CA PHE A 213 -6.63 7.27 -2.18
C PHE A 213 -7.19 8.67 -2.16
N ILE A 214 -8.37 8.82 -1.58
CA ILE A 214 -9.02 10.11 -1.37
C ILE A 214 -8.59 10.59 0.01
N ASN A 215 -7.54 11.43 0.07
CA ASN A 215 -7.05 11.93 1.34
C ASN A 215 -8.04 12.98 1.90
N PRO A 216 -8.63 12.76 3.10
CA PRO A 216 -9.58 13.70 3.67
C PRO A 216 -8.99 15.09 3.92
N ARG A 217 -7.66 15.20 4.05
CA ARG A 217 -6.96 16.47 4.22
C ARG A 217 -7.03 17.38 2.98
N GLU A 218 -7.34 16.87 1.78
CA GLU A 218 -7.62 17.78 0.63
C GLU A 218 -8.86 18.63 0.87
N LYS A 219 -9.92 18.04 1.45
CA LYS A 219 -11.15 18.77 1.78
C LYS A 219 -10.89 19.80 2.88
N GLU A 220 -10.10 19.42 3.88
CA GLU A 220 -9.69 20.31 4.96
C GLU A 220 -8.88 21.51 4.42
N ILE A 221 -7.86 21.25 3.59
CA ILE A 221 -7.05 22.30 2.94
C ILE A 221 -7.92 23.22 2.08
N ALA A 222 -8.86 22.66 1.30
CA ALA A 222 -9.74 23.46 0.46
C ALA A 222 -10.67 24.38 1.27
N GLN A 223 -11.05 23.97 2.49
CA GLN A 223 -11.92 24.75 3.38
C GLN A 223 -11.14 25.79 4.19
N ASP A 224 -9.97 25.42 4.69
CA ASP A 224 -9.16 26.27 5.58
C ASP A 224 -8.21 27.21 4.84
N GLY A 225 -7.80 26.88 3.62
CA GLY A 225 -6.73 27.58 2.91
C GLY A 225 -5.44 27.60 3.75
N GLU A 226 -4.77 28.75 3.79
CA GLU A 226 -3.51 28.96 4.55
C GLU A 226 -3.61 28.61 6.04
N ILE A 227 -4.81 28.66 6.62
CA ILE A 227 -5.03 28.36 8.04
C ILE A 227 -4.70 26.89 8.34
N TYR A 228 -4.81 25.98 7.37
CA TYR A 228 -4.47 24.56 7.53
C TYR A 228 -3.04 24.40 8.07
N TRP A 229 -2.03 24.95 7.38
CA TRP A 229 -0.63 24.79 7.80
C TRP A 229 -0.34 25.47 9.13
N SER A 230 -1.04 26.57 9.44
CA SER A 230 -0.94 27.21 10.77
C SER A 230 -1.48 26.31 11.89
N ARG A 231 -2.60 25.60 11.67
CA ARG A 231 -3.13 24.64 12.65
C ARG A 231 -2.24 23.40 12.82
N HIS A 232 -1.61 22.97 11.73
CA HIS A 232 -0.74 21.80 11.68
C HIS A 232 0.75 22.12 11.86
N GLU A 233 1.12 23.34 12.28
CA GLU A 233 2.52 23.79 12.40
C GLU A 233 3.40 22.80 13.19
N LYS A 234 2.84 22.16 14.22
CA LYS A 234 3.55 21.18 15.06
C LYS A 234 3.98 19.90 14.32
N GLU A 235 3.31 19.56 13.22
CA GLU A 235 3.70 18.44 12.34
C GLU A 235 4.95 18.82 11.51
N PHE A 236 5.04 20.09 11.11
CA PHE A 236 6.09 20.62 10.24
C PHE A 236 7.33 21.06 11.03
N LYS A 237 8.07 20.06 11.53
CA LYS A 237 9.36 20.31 12.20
C LYS A 237 10.37 21.01 11.29
N LYS A 238 11.34 21.71 11.89
CA LYS A 238 12.43 22.38 11.18
C LYS A 238 13.26 21.40 10.35
N ARG A 239 13.65 21.82 9.14
CA ARG A 239 14.48 21.04 8.20
C ARG A 239 15.97 21.12 8.56
N THR A 240 16.37 20.55 9.71
CA THR A 240 17.74 20.69 10.25
C THR A 240 18.83 20.03 9.39
N ASN A 241 18.46 19.03 8.59
CA ASN A 241 19.38 18.27 7.73
C ASN A 241 19.08 18.47 6.23
N ALA A 242 18.49 19.61 5.85
CA ALA A 242 18.20 19.91 4.46
C ALA A 242 19.48 19.88 3.61
N GLY A 243 19.41 19.22 2.46
CA GLY A 243 20.53 19.03 1.53
C GLY A 243 21.55 17.98 1.97
N MET A 244 21.46 17.45 3.19
CA MET A 244 22.35 16.41 3.67
C MET A 244 22.10 15.12 2.89
N GLU A 245 23.18 14.54 2.36
CA GLU A 245 23.15 13.27 1.66
C GLU A 245 22.93 12.12 2.64
N GLU A 246 22.00 11.23 2.30
CA GLU A 246 21.73 10.03 3.08
C GLU A 246 22.75 8.93 2.79
N LEU A 247 22.94 8.05 3.76
CA LEU A 247 23.80 6.87 3.60
C LEU A 247 23.24 5.93 2.52
N PRO A 248 24.11 5.28 1.72
CA PRO A 248 23.70 4.26 0.76
C PRO A 248 22.94 3.11 1.42
N VAL A 249 21.91 2.59 0.73
CA VAL A 249 21.10 1.43 1.15
C VAL A 249 21.03 0.34 0.08
N ILE A 250 21.55 0.59 -1.12
CA ILE A 250 21.52 -0.39 -2.21
C ILE A 250 22.81 -1.20 -2.19
N PHE A 251 22.72 -2.40 -1.60
CA PHE A 251 23.80 -3.38 -1.57
C PHE A 251 23.46 -4.60 -2.43
N ALA A 252 24.23 -5.68 -2.28
CA ALA A 252 24.12 -6.88 -3.11
C ALA A 252 22.68 -7.45 -3.17
N SER A 253 21.93 -7.43 -2.07
CA SER A 253 20.57 -7.97 -2.03
C SER A 253 19.57 -7.07 -2.74
N GLN A 254 19.63 -5.75 -2.57
CA GLN A 254 18.80 -4.79 -3.30
C GLN A 254 19.10 -4.83 -4.80
N ILE A 255 20.38 -4.97 -5.18
CA ILE A 255 20.79 -5.13 -6.58
C ILE A 255 20.12 -6.35 -7.24
N GLN A 256 20.02 -7.48 -6.53
CA GLN A 256 19.31 -8.65 -7.05
C GLN A 256 17.82 -8.39 -7.27
N VAL A 257 17.19 -7.64 -6.34
CA VAL A 257 15.78 -7.26 -6.47
C VAL A 257 15.56 -6.33 -7.67
N LEU A 258 16.42 -5.30 -7.83
CA LEU A 258 16.36 -4.37 -8.96
C LEU A 258 16.55 -5.08 -10.31
N ARG A 259 17.51 -6.01 -10.39
CA ARG A 259 17.70 -6.84 -11.60
C ARG A 259 16.49 -7.70 -11.90
N SER A 260 15.82 -8.24 -10.88
CA SER A 260 14.57 -8.99 -11.07
C SER A 260 13.43 -8.10 -11.57
N ILE A 261 13.31 -6.87 -11.06
CA ILE A 261 12.33 -5.89 -11.55
C ILE A 261 12.64 -5.58 -13.02
N LYS A 262 13.88 -5.24 -13.35
CA LYS A 262 14.33 -4.94 -14.71
C LYS A 262 14.03 -6.09 -15.68
N LYS A 263 14.30 -7.34 -15.28
CA LYS A 263 14.02 -8.52 -16.10
C LYS A 263 12.53 -8.65 -16.46
N ILE A 264 11.63 -8.36 -15.53
CA ILE A 264 10.18 -8.38 -15.79
C ILE A 264 9.82 -7.23 -16.74
N CYS A 265 10.30 -6.01 -16.49
CA CYS A 265 10.07 -4.89 -17.38
C CYS A 265 10.57 -5.15 -18.81
N ASP A 266 11.76 -5.74 -18.96
CA ASP A 266 12.35 -6.07 -20.27
C ASP A 266 11.55 -7.13 -21.02
N LYS A 267 11.02 -8.15 -20.30
CA LYS A 267 10.14 -9.17 -20.87
C LYS A 267 8.88 -8.57 -21.50
N HIS A 268 8.36 -7.50 -20.91
CA HIS A 268 7.12 -6.84 -21.35
C HIS A 268 7.36 -5.60 -22.21
N HIS A 269 8.63 -5.25 -22.48
CA HIS A 269 9.00 -3.98 -23.10
C HIS A 269 8.39 -2.76 -22.38
N THR A 270 8.36 -2.82 -21.05
CA THR A 270 7.71 -1.82 -20.19
C THR A 270 8.42 -0.47 -20.27
N ASN A 271 7.65 0.61 -20.45
CA ASN A 271 8.10 1.96 -20.17
C ASN A 271 8.13 2.19 -18.65
N LEU A 272 9.32 2.02 -18.06
CA LEU A 272 9.53 2.15 -16.62
C LEU A 272 9.91 3.58 -16.23
N LYS A 273 9.20 4.14 -15.24
CA LYS A 273 9.60 5.33 -14.48
C LYS A 273 9.79 4.95 -13.01
N PHE A 274 11.00 5.08 -12.51
CA PHE A 274 11.39 4.80 -11.13
C PHE A 274 11.71 6.11 -10.43
N VAL A 275 10.82 6.56 -9.56
CA VAL A 275 10.86 7.84 -8.87
C VAL A 275 11.33 7.65 -7.44
N ILE A 276 12.40 8.36 -7.06
CA ILE A 276 12.73 8.61 -5.66
C ILE A 276 12.00 9.88 -5.25
N GLY A 277 10.96 9.68 -4.43
CA GLY A 277 10.00 10.73 -4.11
C GLY A 277 10.61 11.91 -3.33
N PRO A 278 10.00 13.10 -3.43
CA PRO A 278 10.40 14.25 -2.63
C PRO A 278 10.19 13.98 -1.12
N ASP A 279 11.04 14.57 -0.30
CA ASP A 279 10.99 14.50 1.16
C ASP A 279 10.85 15.91 1.73
N TYR A 280 9.91 16.12 2.65
CA TYR A 280 9.71 17.43 3.29
C TYR A 280 10.97 17.91 4.02
N TYR A 281 11.77 17.00 4.58
CA TYR A 281 13.01 17.36 5.26
C TYR A 281 14.16 17.68 4.32
N GLN A 282 13.95 17.59 3.00
CA GLN A 282 14.89 17.92 1.95
C GLN A 282 16.21 17.15 2.07
N LYS A 283 16.20 15.95 2.64
CA LYS A 283 17.37 15.07 2.59
C LYS A 283 17.59 14.63 1.15
N LYS A 284 18.86 14.46 0.78
CA LYS A 284 19.26 14.05 -0.57
C LYS A 284 19.54 12.55 -0.58
N ALA A 285 19.04 11.82 -1.56
CA ALA A 285 19.39 10.42 -1.77
C ALA A 285 20.90 10.25 -1.99
N SER A 286 21.45 9.09 -1.59
CA SER A 286 22.85 8.76 -1.86
C SER A 286 23.14 8.80 -3.36
N ARG A 287 24.22 9.48 -3.76
CA ARG A 287 24.66 9.50 -5.15
C ARG A 287 25.06 8.12 -5.64
N GLU A 288 25.66 7.30 -4.77
CA GLU A 288 25.99 5.91 -5.07
C GLU A 288 24.73 5.09 -5.39
N ASP A 289 23.68 5.20 -4.58
CA ASP A 289 22.42 4.50 -4.81
C ASP A 289 21.77 4.93 -6.14
N ILE A 290 21.72 6.24 -6.42
CA ILE A 290 21.19 6.77 -7.69
C ILE A 290 22.01 6.24 -8.89
N LYS A 291 23.34 6.19 -8.76
CA LYS A 291 24.21 5.63 -9.81
C LYS A 291 23.93 4.14 -10.04
N ILE A 292 23.72 3.37 -8.99
CA ILE A 292 23.39 1.93 -9.09
C ILE A 292 22.01 1.74 -9.75
N LEU A 293 21.00 2.51 -9.32
CA LEU A 293 19.66 2.48 -9.92
C LEU A 293 19.72 2.75 -11.41
N LYS A 294 20.40 3.82 -11.82
CA LYS A 294 20.59 4.20 -13.23
C LYS A 294 21.32 3.12 -14.03
N ALA A 295 22.39 2.56 -13.48
CA ALA A 295 23.14 1.49 -14.14
C ALA A 295 22.32 0.21 -14.35
N ILE A 296 21.32 -0.09 -13.50
CA ILE A 296 20.50 -1.31 -13.61
C ILE A 296 19.22 -1.06 -14.41
N LEU A 297 18.52 0.04 -14.12
CA LEU A 297 17.19 0.33 -14.68
C LEU A 297 17.25 1.17 -15.95
N GLY A 298 18.33 1.93 -16.16
CA GLY A 298 18.52 2.86 -17.26
C GLY A 298 18.42 4.33 -16.82
N ASP A 299 19.25 5.19 -17.42
CA ASP A 299 19.34 6.61 -17.05
C ASP A 299 18.01 7.36 -17.21
N SER A 300 17.27 7.09 -18.29
CA SER A 300 15.97 7.71 -18.58
C SER A 300 14.81 7.16 -17.75
N ALA A 301 15.02 6.05 -17.04
CA ALA A 301 14.02 5.44 -16.18
C ALA A 301 14.05 6.02 -14.76
N VAL A 302 15.18 6.52 -14.27
CA VAL A 302 15.36 6.90 -12.86
C VAL A 302 15.28 8.40 -12.64
N TRP A 303 14.36 8.81 -11.78
CA TRP A 303 14.07 10.21 -11.44
C TRP A 303 14.27 10.46 -9.96
N ASP A 304 15.16 11.38 -9.61
CA ASP A 304 15.47 11.76 -8.24
C ASP A 304 14.93 13.16 -7.94
N PHE A 305 13.91 13.26 -7.09
CA PHE A 305 13.33 14.52 -6.64
C PHE A 305 13.71 14.89 -5.20
N THR A 306 14.70 14.20 -4.63
CA THR A 306 15.16 14.45 -3.26
C THR A 306 16.03 15.71 -3.16
N GLY A 307 16.31 16.16 -1.93
CA GLY A 307 17.13 17.34 -1.68
C GLY A 307 16.39 18.67 -1.73
N ILE A 308 17.15 19.76 -1.79
CA ILE A 308 16.64 21.13 -1.85
C ILE A 308 16.41 21.49 -3.33
N ASN A 309 15.14 21.65 -3.73
CA ASN A 309 14.74 21.98 -5.09
C ASN A 309 13.35 22.64 -5.10
N GLU A 310 12.86 23.02 -6.29
CA GLU A 310 11.55 23.68 -6.46
C GLU A 310 10.34 22.82 -6.06
N TYR A 311 10.50 21.49 -6.00
CA TYR A 311 9.44 20.54 -5.66
C TYR A 311 9.33 20.37 -4.13
N THR A 312 10.44 20.49 -3.41
CA THR A 312 10.50 20.30 -1.94
C THR A 312 10.49 21.61 -1.15
N ALA A 313 10.66 22.76 -1.81
CA ALA A 313 10.77 24.05 -1.14
C ALA A 313 9.48 24.42 -0.41
N ASP A 314 8.34 24.28 -1.08
CA ASP A 314 7.04 24.77 -0.63
C ASP A 314 6.32 23.79 0.30
N ILE A 315 5.91 24.26 1.48
CA ILE A 315 5.15 23.46 2.46
C ILE A 315 3.73 23.16 1.96
N HIS A 316 3.18 23.98 1.06
CA HIS A 316 1.82 23.81 0.54
C HIS A 316 1.67 22.57 -0.34
N HIS A 317 2.78 21.94 -0.71
CA HIS A 317 2.82 20.66 -1.40
C HIS A 317 2.60 19.45 -0.48
N TYR A 318 2.52 19.62 0.85
CA TYR A 318 2.48 18.53 1.81
C TYR A 318 1.22 18.58 2.68
N TYR A 319 0.65 17.40 2.95
CA TYR A 319 -0.35 17.25 4.02
C TYR A 319 0.34 17.30 5.38
N GLU A 320 1.44 16.56 5.48
CA GLU A 320 2.36 16.42 6.60
C GLU A 320 3.71 15.94 6.04
N PRO A 321 4.80 15.91 6.84
CA PRO A 321 6.13 15.61 6.33
C PRO A 321 6.31 14.31 5.53
N GLY A 322 5.52 13.27 5.79
CA GLY A 322 5.58 11.98 5.10
C GLY A 322 4.78 11.89 3.79
N HIS A 323 3.80 12.75 3.56
CA HIS A 323 2.84 12.63 2.45
C HIS A 323 2.65 13.97 1.73
N TYR A 324 3.06 13.98 0.46
CA TYR A 324 2.83 15.07 -0.47
C TYR A 324 1.51 14.94 -1.22
N ARG A 325 1.01 16.08 -1.69
CA ARG A 325 -0.31 16.25 -2.30
C ARG A 325 -0.31 15.90 -3.80
N PRO A 326 -1.48 15.57 -4.38
CA PRO A 326 -1.65 15.37 -5.81
C PRO A 326 -1.14 16.51 -6.68
N LEU A 327 -1.25 17.76 -6.20
CA LEU A 327 -0.67 18.93 -6.89
C LEU A 327 0.82 18.75 -7.17
N LEU A 328 1.59 18.25 -6.18
CA LEU A 328 3.01 18.00 -6.37
C LEU A 328 3.22 16.81 -7.32
N GLY A 329 2.49 15.72 -7.14
CA GLY A 329 2.58 14.56 -8.04
C GLY A 329 2.35 14.92 -9.51
N ALA A 330 1.36 15.77 -9.81
CA ALA A 330 1.13 16.30 -11.16
C ALA A 330 2.31 17.12 -11.70
N ARG A 331 2.95 17.95 -10.85
CA ARG A 331 4.18 18.68 -11.23
C ARG A 331 5.34 17.73 -11.53
N LEU A 332 5.51 16.66 -10.76
CA LEU A 332 6.56 15.67 -10.99
C LEU A 332 6.31 14.88 -12.28
N LEU A 333 5.06 14.46 -12.54
CA LEU A 333 4.68 13.82 -13.81
C LEU A 333 5.00 14.73 -15.00
N LYS A 334 4.66 16.01 -14.91
CA LYS A 334 5.02 16.99 -15.94
C LYS A 334 6.53 17.02 -16.18
N ALA A 335 7.35 17.08 -15.13
CA ALA A 335 8.82 17.06 -15.27
C ALA A 335 9.33 15.77 -15.93
N ILE A 336 8.81 14.60 -15.50
CA ILE A 336 9.21 13.29 -16.01
C ILE A 336 8.95 13.16 -17.52
N TYR A 337 7.81 13.65 -18.00
CA TYR A 337 7.38 13.42 -19.39
C TYR A 337 7.70 14.59 -20.34
N GLN A 338 7.82 15.83 -19.86
CA GLN A 338 8.22 16.96 -20.72
C GLN A 338 9.70 16.94 -21.11
N ASP A 339 10.58 16.44 -20.24
CA ASP A 339 12.02 16.32 -20.54
C ASP A 339 12.28 15.26 -21.63
N GLN A 340 11.36 14.30 -21.81
CA GLN A 340 11.44 13.31 -22.89
C GLN A 340 11.05 13.87 -24.26
N ASP A 341 10.08 14.78 -24.32
CA ASP A 341 9.68 15.46 -25.56
C ASP A 341 10.83 16.29 -26.16
N THR A 342 11.75 16.79 -25.33
CA THR A 342 12.95 17.50 -25.77
C THR A 342 14.05 16.57 -26.31
N CYS A 343 14.13 15.33 -25.82
CA CYS A 343 15.13 14.35 -26.27
C CYS A 343 14.72 13.67 -27.58
N HIS A 344 13.41 13.51 -27.86
CA HIS A 344 12.91 12.99 -29.14
C HIS A 344 12.87 14.03 -30.28
N ARG A 345 13.19 15.30 -30.00
CA ARG A 345 13.27 16.39 -31.00
C ARG A 345 14.71 16.80 -31.36
N GLN A 346 15.71 16.07 -30.86
CA GLN A 346 17.12 16.17 -31.27
C GLN A 346 17.51 14.87 -31.96
#